data_AF-A0A2E9K1Z9-F1
#
_entry.id   AF-A0A2E9K1Z9-F1
#
_cell.length_a   1.000
_cell.length_b   1.000
_cell.length_c   1.000
_cell.angle_alpha   90.00
_cell.angle_beta   90.00
_cell.angle_gamma   90.00
#
_symmetry.space_group_name_H-M   'P 1'
#
loop_
_entity.id
_entity.type
_entity.pdbx_description
1 polymer ?
#
loop_
_entity_poly.entity_id
_entity_poly.type
_entity_poly.pdbx_seq_one_letter_code
_entity_poly.pdbx_strand_id
1 'polypeptide(L)'
;MLKSYLNTKGFTLIELVIVIVILGILAVTAAPRFIDLSGDADDAVTHSMMGGFKSGLTLLHTKYQIRQTSPISINGQSVTFNSEGWPTGSTSNSAGCAEVWNQIFSDPQPVNVMNDFNSPLAKGWNTVYYADASAEVCAYLKSSAAGNLSGYTDPYFVYFIGDTSYATYGYTGSPGDVKMYNL
;
A
#
# COMPACT_ATOMS: atom_id res chain seq x y z
N MET A 1 -10.36 -40.06 -57.33
CA MET A 1 -10.61 -39.97 -55.88
C MET A 1 -9.35 -40.39 -55.14
N LEU A 2 -8.61 -39.43 -54.59
CA LEU A 2 -7.39 -39.67 -53.81
C LEU A 2 -7.75 -39.57 -52.33
N LYS A 3 -7.69 -40.70 -51.61
CA LYS A 3 -8.10 -40.79 -50.21
C LYS A 3 -6.87 -40.47 -49.34
N SER A 4 -6.85 -39.26 -48.77
CA SER A 4 -5.85 -38.81 -47.79
C SER A 4 -6.04 -39.56 -46.47
N TYR A 5 -5.07 -40.40 -46.09
CA TYR A 5 -5.01 -40.98 -44.75
C TYR A 5 -4.39 -39.97 -43.79
N LEU A 6 -5.21 -39.36 -42.92
CA LEU A 6 -4.72 -38.57 -41.80
C LEU A 6 -4.16 -39.54 -40.74
N ASN A 7 -2.84 -39.52 -40.55
CA ASN A 7 -2.14 -40.34 -39.57
C ASN A 7 -2.35 -39.77 -38.16
N THR A 8 -3.43 -40.16 -37.48
CA THR A 8 -3.61 -39.90 -36.05
C THR A 8 -2.66 -40.79 -35.25
N LYS A 9 -1.45 -40.30 -35.00
CA LYS A 9 -0.54 -40.88 -34.02
C LYS A 9 -1.12 -40.66 -32.62
N GLY A 10 -1.54 -41.74 -31.96
CA GLY A 10 -1.96 -41.70 -30.56
C GLY A 10 -0.77 -41.40 -29.65
N PHE A 11 -1.01 -40.66 -28.57
CA PHE A 11 -0.03 -40.42 -27.51
C PHE A 11 0.27 -41.72 -26.78
N THR A 12 1.54 -42.03 -26.51
CA THR A 12 1.88 -43.24 -25.75
C THR A 12 1.60 -43.04 -24.26
N LEU A 13 1.26 -44.12 -23.55
CA LEU A 13 1.06 -44.07 -22.10
C LEU A 13 2.32 -43.58 -21.37
N ILE A 14 3.51 -43.95 -21.86
CA ILE A 14 4.77 -43.53 -21.26
C ILE A 14 5.05 -42.03 -21.46
N GLU A 15 4.68 -41.45 -22.62
CA GLU A 15 4.78 -40.01 -22.85
C GLU A 15 3.89 -39.22 -21.89
N LEU A 16 2.71 -39.74 -21.53
CA LEU A 16 1.85 -39.08 -20.54
C LEU A 16 2.46 -39.16 -19.15
N VAL A 17 2.97 -40.33 -18.76
CA VAL A 17 3.55 -40.58 -17.45
C VAL A 17 4.81 -39.73 -17.23
N ILE A 18 5.70 -39.64 -18.22
CA ILE A 18 6.93 -38.86 -18.06
C ILE A 18 6.63 -37.35 -17.93
N VAL A 19 5.61 -36.84 -18.62
CA VAL A 19 5.21 -35.42 -18.53
C VAL A 19 4.70 -35.10 -17.12
N ILE A 20 3.83 -35.93 -16.54
CA ILE A 20 3.33 -35.68 -15.18
C ILE A 20 4.43 -35.82 -14.13
N VAL A 21 5.42 -36.69 -14.34
CA VAL A 21 6.59 -36.83 -13.45
C VAL A 21 7.45 -35.57 -13.51
N ILE A 22 7.76 -35.08 -14.72
CA ILE A 22 8.54 -33.84 -14.89
C ILE A 22 7.79 -32.65 -14.28
N LEU A 23 6.49 -32.51 -14.54
CA LEU A 23 5.66 -31.46 -13.95
C LEU A 23 5.61 -31.56 -12.42
N GLY A 24 5.58 -32.78 -11.86
CA GLY A 24 5.65 -33.02 -10.43
C GLY A 24 6.96 -32.54 -9.80
N ILE A 25 8.11 -32.84 -10.41
CA ILE A 25 9.42 -32.39 -9.93
C ILE A 25 9.54 -30.86 -10.01
N LEU A 26 9.13 -30.26 -11.13
CA LEU A 26 9.15 -28.81 -11.30
C LEU A 26 8.27 -28.11 -10.27
N ALA A 27 7.06 -28.62 -10.02
CA ALA A 27 6.14 -28.05 -9.04
C ALA A 27 6.71 -28.07 -7.62
N VAL A 28 7.32 -29.18 -7.19
CA VAL A 28 7.91 -29.29 -5.83
C VAL A 28 9.07 -28.32 -5.64
N THR A 29 9.90 -28.09 -6.67
CA THR A 29 11.02 -27.15 -6.57
C THR A 29 10.61 -25.67 -6.69
N ALA A 30 9.53 -25.36 -7.41
CA ALA A 30 9.06 -23.99 -7.61
C ALA A 30 8.15 -23.47 -6.48
N ALA A 31 7.38 -24.34 -5.83
CA ALA A 31 6.38 -23.93 -4.84
C ALA A 31 6.94 -23.12 -3.66
N PRO A 32 8.08 -23.48 -3.02
CA PRO A 32 8.62 -22.71 -1.90
C PRO A 32 9.00 -21.28 -2.30
N ARG A 33 9.70 -21.13 -3.43
CA ARG A 33 10.13 -19.81 -3.93
C ARG A 33 8.98 -18.90 -4.31
N PHE A 34 7.87 -19.46 -4.80
CA PHE A 34 6.70 -18.68 -5.17
C PHE A 34 5.98 -18.09 -3.93
N ILE A 35 6.02 -18.80 -2.80
CA ILE A 35 5.44 -18.31 -1.54
C ILE A 35 6.26 -17.14 -1.00
N ASP A 36 7.58 -17.25 -0.96
CA ASP A 36 8.47 -16.18 -0.47
C ASP A 36 8.39 -14.93 -1.35
N LEU A 37 8.36 -15.10 -2.68
CA LEU A 37 8.26 -13.99 -3.64
C LEU A 37 6.99 -13.15 -3.46
N SER A 38 5.91 -13.74 -2.95
CA SER A 38 4.65 -13.02 -2.75
C SER A 38 4.76 -12.01 -1.60
N GLY A 39 5.49 -12.36 -0.53
CA GLY A 39 5.78 -11.44 0.58
C GLY A 39 6.70 -10.30 0.14
N ASP A 40 7.84 -10.65 -0.49
CA ASP A 40 8.79 -9.66 -1.02
C ASP A 40 8.14 -8.69 -2.02
N ALA A 41 7.17 -9.18 -2.82
CA ALA A 41 6.43 -8.36 -3.75
C ALA A 41 5.50 -7.37 -3.03
N ASP A 42 4.85 -7.78 -1.95
CA ASP A 42 4.00 -6.88 -1.16
C ASP A 42 4.83 -5.79 -0.48
N ASP A 43 6.00 -6.13 0.05
CA ASP A 43 6.95 -5.19 0.65
C ASP A 43 7.46 -4.17 -0.37
N ALA A 44 7.83 -4.63 -1.56
CA ALA A 44 8.26 -3.77 -2.66
C ALA A 44 7.15 -2.83 -3.13
N VAL A 45 5.90 -3.30 -3.18
CA VAL A 45 4.73 -2.47 -3.49
C VAL A 45 4.55 -1.39 -2.44
N THR A 46 4.69 -1.72 -1.15
CA THR A 46 4.55 -0.74 -0.06
C THR A 46 5.62 0.35 -0.14
N HIS A 47 6.88 -0.02 -0.43
CA HIS A 47 7.96 0.95 -0.67
C HIS A 47 7.70 1.84 -1.89
N SER A 48 7.22 1.26 -2.99
CA SER A 48 6.87 2.02 -4.20
C SER A 48 5.73 3.01 -3.94
N MET A 49 4.69 2.59 -3.22
CA MET A 49 3.56 3.44 -2.86
C MET A 49 4.00 4.58 -1.94
N MET A 50 4.83 4.30 -0.92
CA MET A 50 5.41 5.33 -0.05
C MET A 50 6.19 6.39 -0.86
N GLY A 51 7.03 5.96 -1.81
CA GLY A 51 7.80 6.88 -2.66
C GLY A 51 6.93 7.78 -3.54
N GLY A 52 5.88 7.21 -4.13
CA GLY A 52 4.87 7.96 -4.88
C GLY A 52 4.11 8.94 -3.98
N PHE A 53 3.72 8.49 -2.78
CA PHE A 53 3.00 9.29 -1.80
C PHE A 53 3.81 10.52 -1.38
N LYS A 54 5.08 10.34 -1.01
CA LYS A 54 6.01 11.42 -0.65
C LYS A 54 6.21 12.43 -1.78
N SER A 55 6.30 11.94 -3.01
CA SER A 55 6.44 12.80 -4.20
C SER A 55 5.19 13.67 -4.41
N GLY A 56 4.00 13.08 -4.26
CA GLY A 56 2.72 13.81 -4.32
C GLY A 56 2.57 14.85 -3.22
N LEU A 57 2.90 14.51 -1.97
CA LEU A 57 2.92 15.45 -0.85
C LEU A 57 3.80 16.67 -1.14
N THR A 58 5.01 16.44 -1.64
CA THR A 58 5.97 17.52 -1.94
C THR A 58 5.44 18.45 -3.04
N LEU A 59 4.75 17.90 -4.05
CA LEU A 59 4.10 18.68 -5.10
C LEU A 59 2.94 19.53 -4.55
N LEU A 60 2.10 18.94 -3.70
CA LEU A 60 0.99 19.64 -3.04
C LEU A 60 1.52 20.76 -2.14
N HIS A 61 2.55 20.48 -1.34
CA HIS A 61 3.23 21.47 -0.52
C HIS A 61 3.79 22.61 -1.34
N THR A 62 4.49 22.31 -2.45
CA THR A 62 5.00 23.34 -3.38
C THR A 62 3.87 24.22 -3.92
N LYS A 63 2.72 23.62 -4.25
CA LYS A 63 1.55 24.36 -4.73
C LYS A 63 0.97 25.26 -3.63
N TYR A 64 0.96 24.80 -2.38
CA TYR A 64 0.61 25.63 -1.24
C TYR A 64 1.59 26.80 -1.07
N GLN A 65 2.90 26.56 -1.16
CA GLN A 65 3.89 27.63 -1.01
C GLN A 65 3.70 28.77 -2.03
N ILE A 66 3.18 28.46 -3.22
CA ILE A 66 2.87 29.45 -4.26
C ILE A 66 1.54 30.17 -3.98
N ARG A 67 0.52 29.44 -3.52
CA ARG A 67 -0.84 29.97 -3.35
C ARG A 67 -1.05 30.68 -2.01
N GLN A 68 -0.44 30.17 -0.95
CA GLN A 68 -0.58 30.61 0.45
C GLN A 68 -2.05 30.68 0.90
N THR A 69 -2.87 29.75 0.42
CA THR A 69 -4.29 29.62 0.78
C THR A 69 -4.65 28.17 0.98
N SER A 70 -5.62 27.91 1.84
CA SER A 70 -6.22 26.59 2.06
C SER A 70 -7.75 26.75 2.10
N PRO A 71 -8.52 25.93 1.39
CA PRO A 71 -8.09 24.82 0.53
C PRO A 71 -7.62 25.27 -0.87
N ILE A 72 -7.00 24.36 -1.63
CA ILE A 72 -6.61 24.55 -3.04
C ILE A 72 -7.32 23.52 -3.91
N SER A 73 -7.97 23.97 -4.99
CA SER A 73 -8.56 23.06 -5.97
C SER A 73 -7.51 22.50 -6.96
N ILE A 74 -7.49 21.19 -7.11
CA ILE A 74 -6.58 20.43 -7.98
C ILE A 74 -7.39 19.35 -8.68
N ASN A 75 -7.52 19.42 -10.01
CA ASN A 75 -8.30 18.45 -10.80
C ASN A 75 -9.74 18.25 -10.26
N GLY A 76 -10.38 19.32 -9.77
CA GLY A 76 -11.72 19.27 -9.19
C GLY A 76 -11.79 18.75 -7.75
N GLN A 77 -10.67 18.29 -7.18
CA GLN A 77 -10.55 17.93 -5.76
C GLN A 77 -10.15 19.14 -4.93
N SER A 78 -10.77 19.31 -3.76
CA SER A 78 -10.40 20.35 -2.80
C SER A 78 -9.41 19.78 -1.79
N VAL A 79 -8.15 20.17 -1.89
CA VAL A 79 -7.09 19.73 -0.97
C VAL A 79 -6.96 20.75 0.15
N THR A 80 -7.13 20.30 1.38
CA THR A 80 -6.93 21.12 2.58
C THR A 80 -5.48 21.01 3.03
N PHE A 81 -4.95 22.04 3.66
CA PHE A 81 -3.58 22.11 4.18
C PHE A 81 -3.58 22.62 5.62
N ASN A 82 -2.62 22.16 6.43
CA ASN A 82 -2.30 22.74 7.74
C ASN A 82 -1.57 24.09 7.59
N SER A 83 -1.27 24.75 8.71
CA SER A 83 -0.57 26.04 8.74
C SER A 83 0.84 26.00 8.13
N GLU A 84 1.45 24.83 8.09
CA GLU A 84 2.79 24.61 7.53
C GLU A 84 2.75 24.28 6.03
N GLY A 85 1.56 24.17 5.45
CA GLY A 85 1.39 23.92 4.02
C GLY A 85 1.46 22.45 3.64
N TRP A 86 1.27 21.54 4.59
CA TRP A 86 1.17 20.11 4.33
C TRP A 86 -0.28 19.68 4.22
N PRO A 87 -0.63 18.82 3.25
CA PRO A 87 -2.01 18.48 2.97
C PRO A 87 -2.62 17.69 4.12
N THR A 88 -3.76 18.18 4.58
CA THR A 88 -4.63 17.54 5.56
C THR A 88 -5.91 17.08 4.88
N GLY A 89 -6.49 15.99 5.38
CA GLY A 89 -7.87 15.66 5.00
C GLY A 89 -8.83 16.77 5.42
N SER A 90 -10.06 16.74 4.91
CA SER A 90 -11.12 17.66 5.34
C SER A 90 -11.60 17.39 6.78
N THR A 91 -11.27 16.22 7.31
CA THR A 91 -11.56 15.79 8.69
C THR A 91 -10.30 15.36 9.42
N SER A 92 -10.23 15.63 10.73
CA SER A 92 -9.14 15.17 11.61
C SER A 92 -9.40 13.74 12.11
N ASN A 93 -9.54 12.79 11.18
CA ASN A 93 -9.76 11.37 11.46
C ASN A 93 -9.27 10.50 10.29
N SER A 94 -9.50 9.19 10.36
CA SER A 94 -9.03 8.23 9.34
C SER A 94 -9.70 8.42 7.98
N ALA A 95 -10.91 8.98 7.92
CA ALA A 95 -11.51 9.38 6.65
C ALA A 95 -10.70 10.50 5.98
N GLY A 96 -10.17 11.44 6.77
CA GLY A 96 -9.25 12.47 6.28
C GLY A 96 -7.95 11.90 5.74
N CYS A 97 -7.39 10.87 6.38
CA CYS A 97 -6.24 10.15 5.82
C CYS A 97 -6.58 9.48 4.47
N ALA A 98 -7.74 8.85 4.36
CA ALA A 98 -8.20 8.28 3.10
C ALA A 98 -8.39 9.34 2.00
N GLU A 99 -8.85 10.54 2.36
CA GLU A 99 -8.93 11.67 1.43
C GLU A 99 -7.54 12.10 0.93
N VAL A 100 -6.56 12.24 1.82
CA VAL A 100 -5.17 12.59 1.44
C VAL A 100 -4.60 11.54 0.48
N TRP A 101 -4.82 10.25 0.76
CA TRP A 101 -4.45 9.15 -0.15
C TRP A 101 -5.06 9.31 -1.54
N ASN A 102 -6.37 9.56 -1.61
CA ASN A 102 -7.09 9.71 -2.88
C ASN A 102 -6.71 11.00 -3.63
N GLN A 103 -6.25 12.03 -2.93
CA GLN A 103 -5.83 13.30 -3.53
C GLN A 103 -4.40 13.26 -4.09
N ILE A 104 -3.55 12.41 -3.53
CA ILE A 104 -2.15 12.26 -3.95
C ILE A 104 -2.03 11.39 -5.20
N PHE A 105 -2.75 10.28 -5.25
CA PHE A 105 -2.67 9.35 -6.37
C PHE A 105 -3.70 9.67 -7.46
N SER A 106 -3.27 9.59 -8.72
CA SER A 106 -4.18 9.78 -9.86
C SER A 106 -5.12 8.58 -10.09
N ASP A 107 -4.67 7.38 -9.71
CA ASP A 107 -5.45 6.14 -9.72
C ASP A 107 -5.23 5.42 -8.38
N PRO A 108 -5.86 5.88 -7.29
CA PRO A 108 -5.62 5.34 -5.96
C PRO A 108 -6.16 3.91 -5.86
N GLN A 109 -5.35 3.01 -5.31
CA GLN A 109 -5.88 1.75 -4.81
C GLN A 109 -6.89 2.03 -3.68
N PRO A 110 -8.00 1.26 -3.58
CA PRO A 110 -8.96 1.44 -2.50
C PRO A 110 -8.29 1.27 -1.14
N VAL A 111 -8.52 2.23 -0.24
CA VAL A 111 -8.02 2.19 1.14
C VAL A 111 -9.19 2.03 2.10
N ASN A 112 -9.10 1.03 2.97
CA ASN A 112 -10.08 0.77 4.02
C ASN A 112 -9.84 1.74 5.17
N VAL A 113 -10.89 2.42 5.62
CA VAL A 113 -10.81 3.40 6.71
C VAL A 113 -11.04 2.67 8.03
N MET A 114 -10.00 2.61 8.87
CA MET A 114 -10.09 2.09 10.24
C MET A 114 -10.62 3.18 11.17
N ASN A 115 -11.29 2.83 12.28
CA ASN A 115 -11.72 3.84 13.25
C ASN A 115 -10.58 4.22 14.21
N ASP A 116 -9.76 3.24 14.57
CA ASP A 116 -8.65 3.35 15.49
C ASP A 116 -7.67 2.17 15.30
N PHE A 117 -6.59 2.14 16.09
CA PHE A 117 -5.60 1.06 16.06
C PHE A 117 -6.10 -0.28 16.62
N ASN A 118 -7.28 -0.33 17.25
CA ASN A 118 -7.91 -1.56 17.73
C ASN A 118 -8.86 -2.16 16.69
N SER A 119 -9.17 -1.40 15.64
CA SER A 119 -10.04 -1.83 14.55
C SER A 119 -9.38 -2.96 13.75
N PRO A 120 -10.15 -3.95 13.28
CA PRO A 120 -9.60 -5.01 12.45
C PRO A 120 -9.12 -4.45 11.11
N LEU A 121 -8.00 -4.98 10.63
CA LEU A 121 -7.51 -4.78 9.27
C LEU A 121 -8.41 -5.53 8.30
N ALA A 122 -8.73 -4.91 7.17
CA ALA A 122 -9.30 -5.57 6.02
C ALA A 122 -8.19 -5.98 5.04
N LYS A 123 -8.48 -6.96 4.18
CA LYS A 123 -7.59 -7.30 3.07
C LYS A 123 -7.43 -6.09 2.15
N GLY A 124 -6.19 -5.79 1.75
CA GLY A 124 -5.85 -4.64 0.93
C GLY A 124 -5.23 -3.49 1.73
N TRP A 125 -5.29 -2.28 1.19
CA TRP A 125 -4.79 -1.09 1.87
C TRP A 125 -5.74 -0.68 3.00
N ASN A 126 -5.17 -0.24 4.11
CA ASN A 126 -5.88 0.27 5.28
C ASN A 126 -5.24 1.60 5.68
N THR A 127 -6.03 2.49 6.25
CA THR A 127 -5.53 3.72 6.85
C THR A 127 -6.14 3.96 8.22
N VAL A 128 -5.33 4.52 9.10
CA VAL A 128 -5.71 4.90 10.46
C VAL A 128 -5.07 6.24 10.78
N TYR A 129 -5.83 7.05 11.51
CA TYR A 129 -5.41 8.37 11.97
C TYR A 129 -5.12 8.28 13.44
N TYR A 130 -4.10 9.00 13.88
CA TYR A 130 -3.82 9.16 15.29
C TYR A 130 -3.41 10.60 15.56
N ALA A 131 -4.02 11.18 16.59
CA ALA A 131 -3.61 12.46 17.10
C ALA A 131 -3.77 12.58 18.61
N ASP A 132 -2.80 13.24 19.23
CA ASP A 132 -2.85 13.69 20.62
C ASP A 132 -2.05 15.00 20.76
N ALA A 133 -1.65 15.37 21.97
CA ALA A 133 -0.84 16.56 22.20
C ALA A 133 0.60 16.47 21.64
N SER A 134 1.07 15.28 21.27
CA SER A 134 2.47 14.99 20.91
C SER A 134 2.65 14.40 19.51
N ALA A 135 1.55 14.16 18.78
CA ALA A 135 1.55 13.52 17.47
C ALA A 135 0.30 13.89 16.66
N GLU A 136 0.45 14.01 15.35
CA GLU A 136 -0.67 14.01 14.38
C GLU A 136 -0.19 13.29 13.12
N VAL A 137 -0.72 12.10 12.88
CA VAL A 137 -0.21 11.20 11.84
C VAL A 137 -1.32 10.43 11.12
N CYS A 138 -1.02 10.04 9.87
CA CYS A 138 -1.77 9.04 9.12
C CYS A 138 -0.86 7.83 8.84
N ALA A 139 -1.29 6.64 9.24
CA ALA A 139 -0.61 5.40 8.87
C ALA A 139 -1.33 4.73 7.70
N TYR A 140 -0.56 4.12 6.80
CA TYR A 140 -1.04 3.37 5.64
C TYR A 140 -0.39 1.99 5.62
N LEU A 141 -1.22 0.95 5.70
CA LEU A 141 -0.79 -0.44 5.85
C LEU A 141 -1.43 -1.29 4.76
N LYS A 142 -0.75 -2.32 4.27
CA LYS A 142 -1.28 -3.24 3.27
C LYS A 142 -1.33 -4.65 3.85
N SER A 143 -2.53 -5.20 4.03
CA SER A 143 -2.68 -6.54 4.58
C SER A 143 -3.11 -7.55 3.53
N SER A 144 -2.46 -8.72 3.51
CA SER A 144 -2.78 -9.83 2.61
C SER A 144 -4.07 -10.56 3.01
N ALA A 145 -4.55 -10.38 4.24
CA ALA A 145 -5.76 -10.97 4.80
C ALA A 145 -6.47 -10.02 5.78
N ALA A 146 -7.71 -10.34 6.17
CA ALA A 146 -8.33 -9.63 7.29
C ALA A 146 -7.69 -10.08 8.61
N GLY A 147 -7.49 -9.17 9.56
CA GLY A 147 -6.75 -9.46 10.79
C GLY A 147 -6.79 -8.34 11.81
N ASN A 148 -5.86 -8.36 12.76
CA ASN A 148 -5.70 -7.30 13.76
C ASN A 148 -4.34 -6.63 13.59
N LEU A 149 -4.25 -5.36 13.98
CA LEU A 149 -2.97 -4.66 13.98
C LEU A 149 -1.98 -5.22 15.02
N SER A 150 -2.49 -5.80 16.11
CA SER A 150 -1.67 -6.48 17.10
C SER A 150 -0.92 -7.65 16.46
N GLY A 151 0.41 -7.54 16.37
CA GLY A 151 1.25 -8.56 15.73
C GLY A 151 1.38 -8.39 14.21
N TYR A 152 0.97 -7.25 13.64
CA TYR A 152 1.26 -6.90 12.26
C TYR A 152 2.77 -6.72 12.09
N THR A 153 3.36 -7.53 11.20
CA THR A 153 4.81 -7.59 10.93
C THR A 153 5.19 -7.04 9.58
N ASP A 154 4.25 -6.93 8.65
CA ASP A 154 4.51 -6.43 7.30
C ASP A 154 4.89 -4.93 7.37
N PRO A 155 5.66 -4.42 6.41
CA PRO A 155 6.02 -3.02 6.36
C PRO A 155 4.79 -2.14 6.15
N TYR A 156 4.83 -0.96 6.75
CA TYR A 156 3.84 0.10 6.55
C TYR A 156 4.50 1.46 6.68
N PHE A 157 3.87 2.48 6.11
CA PHE A 157 4.42 3.83 6.18
C PHE A 157 3.50 4.79 6.91
N VAL A 158 4.10 5.77 7.56
CA VAL A 158 3.42 6.81 8.31
C VAL A 158 3.76 8.16 7.71
N TYR A 159 2.72 8.95 7.46
CA TYR A 159 2.78 10.35 7.10
C TYR A 159 2.60 11.21 8.34
N PHE A 160 3.55 12.08 8.60
CA PHE A 160 3.56 13.01 9.73
C PHE A 160 2.91 14.33 9.31
N ILE A 161 1.73 14.61 9.86
CA ILE A 161 1.00 15.87 9.61
C ILE A 161 1.53 16.95 10.55
N GLY A 162 1.74 16.60 11.81
CA GLY A 162 2.30 17.45 12.86
C GLY A 162 3.65 16.93 13.37
N ASP A 163 4.38 17.78 14.10
CA ASP A 163 5.55 17.33 14.85
C ASP A 163 5.15 16.20 15.80
N THR A 164 5.85 15.08 15.68
CA THR A 164 5.55 13.86 16.43
C THR A 164 6.78 13.44 17.22
N SER A 165 6.60 13.24 18.53
CA SER A 165 7.68 12.83 19.44
C SER A 165 7.25 11.70 20.38
N TYR A 166 7.18 10.48 19.84
CA TYR A 166 7.01 9.24 20.58
C TYR A 166 8.24 8.33 20.46
N ALA A 167 9.35 8.77 21.03
CA ALA A 167 10.60 8.01 21.05
C ALA A 167 10.44 6.61 21.63
N THR A 168 9.58 6.42 22.65
CA THR A 168 9.28 5.11 23.26
C THR A 168 8.77 4.09 22.26
N TYR A 169 8.00 4.53 21.26
CA TYR A 169 7.41 3.68 20.22
C TYR A 169 8.13 3.81 18.87
N GLY A 170 9.25 4.55 18.81
CA GLY A 170 10.01 4.78 17.59
C GLY A 170 9.39 5.75 16.58
N TYR A 171 8.30 6.44 16.93
CA TYR A 171 7.69 7.44 16.05
C TYR A 171 8.24 8.82 16.38
N THR A 172 9.16 9.30 15.56
CA THR A 172 9.64 10.67 15.59
C THR A 172 9.64 11.22 14.17
N GLY A 173 9.09 12.41 13.97
CA GLY A 173 9.00 13.01 12.65
C GLY A 173 8.48 14.43 12.68
N SER A 174 8.78 15.15 11.62
CA SER A 174 8.29 16.52 11.41
C SER A 174 7.24 16.54 10.30
N PRO A 175 6.43 17.61 10.23
CA PRO A 175 5.40 17.77 9.20
C PRO A 175 5.96 17.56 7.79
N GLY A 176 5.31 16.69 7.02
CA GLY A 176 5.74 16.31 5.67
C GLY A 176 6.61 15.07 5.60
N ASP A 177 7.13 14.58 6.73
CA ASP A 177 7.86 13.32 6.75
C ASP A 177 6.96 12.15 6.34
N VAL A 178 7.53 11.23 5.57
CA VAL A 178 6.94 9.92 5.30
C VAL A 178 8.00 8.88 5.61
N LYS A 179 7.72 8.00 6.57
CA LYS A 179 8.69 7.00 7.07
C LYS A 179 8.10 5.60 7.07
N MET A 180 8.94 4.62 6.74
CA MET A 180 8.59 3.20 6.79
C MET A 180 8.85 2.65 8.20
N TYR A 181 8.03 1.70 8.61
CA TYR A 181 8.07 0.97 9.86
C TYR A 181 7.92 -0.53 9.58
N ASN A 182 8.38 -1.37 10.53
CA ASN A 182 8.47 -2.83 10.38
C ASN A 182 9.33 -3.26 9.17
N LEU A 183 10.63 -2.96 9.23
CA LEU A 183 11.64 -3.42 8.25
C LEU A 183 12.37 -4.66 8.74
#